data_AF-A0A8T5XIV1-F1
#
_entry.id   AF-A0A8T5XIV1-F1
#
_cell.length_a   1.000
_cell.length_b   1.000
_cell.length_c   1.000
_cell.angle_alpha   90.00
_cell.angle_beta   90.00
_cell.angle_gamma   90.00
#
_symmetry.space_group_name_H-M   'P 1'
#
loop_
_entity.id
_entity.type
_entity.pdbx_description
1 polymer ?
#
loop_
_entity_poly.entity_id
_entity_poly.type
_entity_poly.pdbx_seq_one_letter_code
_entity_poly.pdbx_strand_id
1 'polypeptide(L)'
;MGKKKRHRGHYCYVCDKVLANEKFSGKGHKKHICKKCMRKTPEERKKIIEKREEWEKEALDISKIFEQVIDMEENNEVDIDNNIYEDDLLDEENYEDIKDEDIPF
;
A
#
# COMPACT_ATOMS: atom_id res chain seq x y z
N MET A 1 -19.49 17.44 -10.17
CA MET A 1 -18.11 16.88 -10.18
C MET A 1 -17.24 17.65 -9.19
N GLY A 2 -17.00 17.10 -7.99
CA GLY A 2 -16.17 17.77 -6.98
C GLY A 2 -14.69 17.80 -7.40
N LYS A 3 -14.04 18.97 -7.31
CA LYS A 3 -12.61 19.11 -7.58
C LYS A 3 -11.83 18.28 -6.55
N LYS A 4 -11.20 17.17 -6.98
CA LYS A 4 -10.27 16.40 -6.13
C LYS A 4 -9.23 17.37 -5.57
N LYS A 5 -9.15 17.50 -4.24
CA LYS A 5 -8.14 18.32 -3.57
C LYS A 5 -6.77 17.76 -3.95
N ARG A 6 -6.04 18.46 -4.82
CA ARG A 6 -4.66 18.10 -5.16
C ARG A 6 -3.80 18.26 -3.92
N HIS A 7 -3.19 17.17 -3.46
CA HIS A 7 -2.25 17.19 -2.33
C HIS A 7 -1.16 18.24 -2.63
N ARG A 8 -0.97 19.19 -1.71
CA ARG A 8 -0.15 20.39 -1.93
C ARG A 8 1.36 20.14 -1.66
N GLY A 9 1.89 18.99 -2.04
CA GLY A 9 3.28 18.64 -1.73
C GLY A 9 3.88 17.58 -2.64
N HIS A 10 5.19 17.40 -2.49
CA HIS A 10 6.00 16.40 -3.18
C HIS A 10 6.69 15.47 -2.19
N TYR A 11 6.88 14.22 -2.61
CA TYR A 11 7.65 13.23 -1.85
C TYR A 11 9.16 13.47 -2.02
N CYS A 12 9.91 13.38 -0.94
CA CYS A 12 11.38 13.47 -0.97
C CYS A 12 12.01 12.07 -0.98
N TYR A 13 12.73 11.74 -2.04
CA TYR A 13 13.35 10.42 -2.25
C TYR A 13 14.44 10.04 -1.24
N VAL A 14 14.99 11.01 -0.50
CA VAL A 14 16.11 10.79 0.44
C VAL A 14 15.64 10.64 1.89
N CYS A 15 14.49 11.22 2.27
CA CYS A 15 14.03 11.23 3.66
C CYS A 15 12.58 10.75 3.84
N ASP A 16 11.96 10.29 2.77
CA ASP A 16 10.67 9.63 2.74
C ASP A 16 9.50 10.44 3.32
N LYS A 17 9.64 11.77 3.28
CA LYS A 17 8.62 12.73 3.75
C LYS A 17 7.94 13.40 2.57
N VAL A 18 6.63 13.55 2.67
CA VAL A 18 5.85 14.46 1.82
C VAL A 18 5.99 15.87 2.38
N LEU A 19 6.47 16.81 1.56
CA LEU A 19 6.77 18.18 1.94
C LEU A 19 6.14 19.17 0.96
N ALA A 20 5.86 20.39 1.42
CA ALA A 20 5.36 21.46 0.54
C ALA A 20 6.38 21.83 -0.55
N ASN A 21 5.90 22.30 -1.69
CA ASN A 21 6.70 22.61 -2.88
C ASN A 21 7.86 23.58 -2.59
N GLU A 22 7.68 24.53 -1.68
CA GLU A 22 8.70 25.51 -1.27
C GLU A 22 9.94 24.87 -0.63
N LYS A 23 9.81 23.64 -0.11
CA LYS A 23 10.91 22.86 0.49
C LYS A 23 11.76 22.13 -0.55
N PHE A 24 11.43 22.21 -1.84
CA PHE A 24 12.20 21.62 -2.94
C PHE A 24 12.94 22.69 -3.75
N SER A 25 14.03 22.31 -4.40
CA SER A 25 14.80 23.16 -5.31
C SER A 25 14.24 23.05 -6.74
N GLY A 26 13.36 23.97 -7.14
CA GLY A 26 12.97 24.15 -8.56
C GLY A 26 12.23 22.99 -9.26
N LYS A 27 11.93 23.17 -10.55
CA LYS A 27 11.30 22.17 -11.45
C LYS A 27 12.38 21.40 -12.21
N GLY A 28 12.17 20.09 -12.45
CA GLY A 28 12.97 19.30 -13.41
C GLY A 28 13.98 18.29 -12.85
N HIS A 29 13.92 17.94 -11.55
CA HIS A 29 14.78 16.88 -11.01
C HIS A 29 14.13 15.50 -11.16
N LYS A 30 14.84 14.54 -11.77
CA LYS A 30 14.40 13.13 -11.91
C LYS A 30 13.97 12.50 -10.59
N LYS A 31 14.68 12.82 -9.50
CA LYS A 31 14.34 12.43 -8.13
C LYS A 31 14.06 13.70 -7.32
N HIS A 32 12.87 13.81 -6.76
CA HIS A 32 12.51 14.94 -5.89
C HIS A 32 13.32 14.86 -4.59
N ILE A 33 14.24 15.80 -4.38
CA ILE A 33 15.07 15.90 -3.16
C ILE A 33 14.80 17.24 -2.50
N CYS A 34 14.38 17.23 -1.24
CA CYS A 34 14.12 18.47 -0.50
C CYS A 34 15.44 19.23 -0.22
N LYS A 35 15.35 20.55 -0.05
CA LYS A 35 16.50 21.43 0.24
C LYS A 35 17.32 20.96 1.45
N LYS A 36 16.68 20.40 2.49
CA LYS A 36 17.39 19.85 3.66
C LYS A 36 18.27 18.66 3.26
N CYS A 37 17.73 17.74 2.46
CA CYS A 37 18.49 16.60 1.96
C CYS A 37 19.54 17.02 0.93
N MET A 38 19.29 18.07 0.14
CA MET A 38 20.25 18.63 -0.81
C MET A 38 21.51 19.19 -0.12
N ARG A 39 21.40 19.65 1.14
CA ARG A 39 22.53 20.13 1.95
C ARG A 39 23.45 19.02 2.49
N LYS A 40 23.03 17.74 2.40
CA LYS A 40 23.91 16.61 2.73
C LYS A 40 25.04 16.51 1.72
N THR A 41 26.15 15.88 2.12
CA THR A 41 27.27 15.68 1.20
C THR A 41 26.81 14.83 0.00
N PRO A 42 27.42 15.00 -1.18
CA PRO A 42 27.11 14.16 -2.34
C PRO A 42 27.25 12.66 -2.03
N GLU A 43 28.26 12.30 -1.24
CA GLU A 43 28.54 10.91 -0.83
C GLU A 43 27.44 10.34 0.07
N GLU A 44 27.00 11.08 1.09
CA GLU A 44 25.90 10.66 1.95
C GLU A 44 24.61 10.44 1.15
N ARG A 45 24.30 11.36 0.24
CA ARG A 45 23.11 11.22 -0.61
C ARG A 45 23.21 10.02 -1.52
N LYS A 46 24.38 9.81 -2.12
CA LYS A 46 24.65 8.68 -3.02
C LYS A 46 24.43 7.35 -2.28
N LYS A 47 24.99 7.20 -1.07
CA LYS A 47 24.78 5.99 -0.24
C LYS A 47 23.31 5.71 0.06
N ILE A 48 22.53 6.74 0.40
CA ILE A 48 21.09 6.58 0.68
C ILE A 48 20.34 6.16 -0.59
N ILE A 49 20.66 6.78 -1.73
CA ILE A 49 20.03 6.50 -3.01
C ILE A 49 20.36 5.09 -3.48
N GLU A 50 21.63 4.69 -3.43
CA GLU A 50 22.09 3.35 -3.84
C GLU A 50 21.43 2.26 -3.00
N LYS A 51 21.40 2.42 -1.68
CA LYS A 51 20.72 1.48 -0.78
C LYS A 51 19.23 1.37 -1.11
N ARG A 52 18.57 2.48 -1.42
CA ARG A 52 17.16 2.46 -1.82
C ARG A 52 16.94 1.73 -3.15
N GLU A 53 17.79 1.98 -4.14
CA GLU A 53 17.71 1.31 -5.45
C GLU A 53 17.96 -0.20 -5.35
N GLU A 54 18.83 -0.63 -4.43
CA GLU A 54 19.06 -2.04 -4.12
C GLU A 54 17.79 -2.69 -3.57
N TRP A 55 17.14 -2.07 -2.57
CA TRP A 55 15.90 -2.57 -1.98
C TRP A 55 14.76 -2.61 -3.00
N GLU A 56 14.67 -1.62 -3.88
CA GLU A 56 13.68 -1.57 -4.97
C GLU A 56 13.87 -2.73 -5.96
N LYS A 57 15.11 -3.19 -6.21
CA LYS A 57 15.37 -4.37 -7.05
C LYS A 57 15.01 -5.67 -6.35
N GLU A 58 15.36 -5.81 -5.07
CA GLU A 58 15.04 -6.98 -4.27
C GLU A 58 13.53 -7.18 -4.15
N ALA A 59 12.78 -6.11 -3.88
CA ALA A 59 11.32 -6.14 -3.84
C ALA A 59 10.71 -6.62 -5.17
N LEU A 60 11.31 -6.23 -6.30
CA LEU A 60 10.87 -6.63 -7.63
C LEU A 60 11.18 -8.11 -7.92
N ASP A 61 12.25 -8.64 -7.34
CA ASP A 61 12.59 -10.07 -7.42
C ASP A 61 11.60 -10.92 -6.61
N ILE A 62 11.28 -10.49 -5.39
CA ILE A 62 10.26 -11.13 -4.54
C ILE A 62 8.90 -11.13 -5.24
N SER A 63 8.52 -10.02 -5.88
CA SER A 63 7.26 -9.92 -6.64
C SER A 63 7.17 -10.96 -7.75
N LYS A 64 8.27 -11.23 -8.46
CA LYS A 64 8.31 -12.25 -9.53
C LYS A 64 8.21 -13.66 -8.98
N ILE A 65 8.84 -13.92 -7.84
CA ILE A 65 8.72 -15.21 -7.16
C ILE A 65 7.26 -15.43 -6.75
N PHE A 66 6.57 -14.40 -6.27
CA PHE A 66 5.16 -14.49 -5.92
C PHE A 66 4.29 -14.83 -7.12
N GLU A 67 4.48 -14.16 -8.26
CA GLU A 67 3.80 -14.50 -9.52
C GLU A 67 4.05 -15.97 -9.91
N GLN A 68 5.29 -16.44 -9.85
CA GLN A 68 5.64 -17.83 -10.17
C GLN A 68 4.98 -18.85 -9.24
N VAL A 69 4.81 -18.53 -7.95
CA VAL A 69 4.14 -19.41 -6.98
C VAL A 69 2.64 -19.49 -7.27
N ILE A 70 2.01 -18.35 -7.57
CA ILE A 70 0.60 -18.30 -7.97
C ILE A 70 0.36 -19.13 -9.24
N ASP A 71 1.24 -19.02 -10.25
CA ASP A 71 1.15 -19.78 -11.50
C ASP A 71 1.32 -21.31 -11.28
N MET A 72 1.99 -21.74 -10.20
CA MET A 72 2.11 -23.15 -9.84
C MET A 72 0.89 -23.69 -9.08
N GLU A 73 0.17 -22.86 -8.32
CA GLU A 73 -1.04 -23.25 -7.60
C GLU A 73 -2.24 -23.45 -8.55
N GLU A 74 -2.36 -22.67 -9.63
CA GLU A 74 -3.41 -22.87 -10.65
C GLU A 74 -3.29 -24.20 -11.41
N ASN A 75 -2.12 -24.84 -11.38
CA ASN A 75 -1.87 -26.13 -12.04
C ASN A 75 -1.91 -27.33 -11.08
N ASN A 76 -2.17 -27.10 -9.79
CA ASN A 76 -2.45 -28.14 -8.79
C ASN A 76 -3.91 -27.98 -8.36
N GLU A 77 -4.83 -28.46 -9.19
CA GLU A 77 -6.23 -28.63 -8.82
C GLU A 77 -6.30 -29.63 -7.66
N VAL A 78 -6.31 -29.12 -6.43
CA VAL A 78 -6.71 -29.93 -5.28
C VAL A 78 -8.23 -29.88 -5.28
N ASP A 79 -8.87 -30.99 -5.68
CA ASP A 79 -10.28 -31.26 -5.43
C ASP A 79 -10.52 -31.24 -3.92
N ILE A 80 -10.74 -30.05 -3.37
CA ILE A 80 -11.29 -29.90 -2.04
C ILE A 80 -12.80 -30.13 -2.22
N ASP A 81 -13.24 -31.36 -1.95
CA ASP A 81 -14.66 -31.66 -1.76
C ASP A 81 -15.20 -30.70 -0.70
N ASN A 82 -15.88 -29.64 -1.18
CA ASN A 82 -16.54 -28.62 -0.35
C ASN A 82 -17.83 -29.20 0.27
N ASN A 83 -17.71 -30.30 1.01
CA ASN A 83 -18.76 -30.77 1.88
C ASN A 83 -18.39 -30.49 3.34
N ILE A 84 -18.46 -29.21 3.70
CA ILE A 84 -18.32 -28.74 5.08
C ILE A 84 -19.52 -27.82 5.35
N TYR A 85 -20.54 -28.44 5.98
CA TYR A 85 -21.74 -27.86 6.62
C TYR A 85 -22.80 -27.22 5.69
N GLU A 86 -23.61 -28.06 5.06
CA GLU A 86 -25.08 -27.84 5.08
C GLU A 86 -25.58 -28.35 6.43
N ASP A 87 -25.59 -27.50 7.44
CA ASP A 87 -26.57 -27.62 8.53
C ASP A 87 -26.66 -26.27 9.26
N ASP A 88 -27.88 -25.76 9.30
CA ASP A 88 -28.38 -24.67 10.13
C ASP A 88 -27.79 -23.27 9.88
N LEU A 89 -28.47 -22.49 9.03
CA LEU A 89 -28.81 -21.07 9.29
C LEU A 89 -29.59 -20.51 8.09
N LEU A 90 -30.92 -20.46 8.20
CA LEU A 90 -31.80 -19.31 7.94
C LEU A 90 -33.27 -19.78 8.01
N ASP A 91 -33.80 -19.94 9.23
CA ASP A 91 -35.25 -19.77 9.42
C ASP A 91 -35.53 -18.27 9.31
N GLU A 92 -36.07 -17.84 8.17
CA GLU A 92 -36.39 -16.45 7.81
C GLU A 92 -37.56 -15.84 8.63
N GLU A 93 -38.09 -16.52 9.64
CA GLU A 93 -39.28 -16.07 10.37
C GLU A 93 -39.04 -15.29 11.67
N ASN A 94 -37.80 -14.86 11.98
CA ASN A 94 -37.54 -14.15 13.23
C ASN A 94 -36.75 -12.83 13.10
N TYR A 95 -37.07 -12.04 12.07
CA TYR A 95 -36.62 -10.64 11.92
C TYR A 95 -37.76 -9.64 12.20
N GLU A 96 -38.63 -9.94 13.16
CA GLU A 96 -39.61 -8.97 13.68
C GLU A 96 -39.74 -9.10 15.20
N ASP A 97 -38.73 -8.73 15.99
CA ASP A 97 -38.95 -8.39 17.42
C ASP A 97 -37.73 -7.79 18.16
N ILE A 98 -36.94 -6.93 17.51
CA ILE A 98 -36.14 -5.94 18.26
C ILE A 98 -36.94 -4.65 18.27
N LYS A 99 -37.96 -4.61 19.12
CA LYS A 99 -38.64 -3.37 19.49
C LYS A 99 -37.65 -2.51 20.28
N ASP A 100 -37.58 -1.25 19.89
CA ASP A 100 -36.88 -0.17 20.55
C ASP A 100 -37.18 -0.16 22.06
N GLU A 101 -36.30 -0.70 22.90
CA GLU A 101 -36.19 -0.36 24.32
C GLU A 101 -34.87 -0.96 24.86
N ASP A 102 -34.08 -0.11 25.50
CA ASP A 102 -32.83 -0.42 26.24
C ASP A 102 -31.50 -0.50 25.47
N ILE A 103 -31.15 0.57 24.73
CA ILE A 103 -29.72 0.95 24.58
C ILE A 103 -29.36 1.90 25.73
N PRO A 104 -28.54 1.48 26.72
CA PRO A 104 -28.11 2.36 27.80
C PRO A 104 -27.17 3.45 27.25
N PHE A 105 -27.37 4.69 27.70
CA PHE A 105 -26.53 5.86 27.39
C PHE A 105 -25.07 5.73 27.86
#